data_AF-A0A532TRV9-F1
#
_entry.id   AF-A0A532TRV9-F1
#
_cell.length_a   1.000
_cell.length_b   1.000
_cell.length_c   1.000
_cell.angle_alpha   90.00
_cell.angle_beta   90.00
_cell.angle_gamma   90.00
#
_symmetry.space_group_name_H-M   'P 1'
#
loop_
_entity.id
_entity.type
_entity.pdbx_description
1 polymer ?
#
loop_
_entity_poly.entity_id
_entity_poly.type
_entity_poly.pdbx_seq_one_letter_code
_entity_poly.pdbx_strand_id
1 'polypeptide(L)' 'MTTHKKIRVSIEMRKVLKVIGRKGESYDAVIRRLVVSWMTWNAHPDSEVMKELLGMEEEVT' A
#
# COMPACT_ATOMS: atom_id res chain seq x y z
N MET A 1 8.28 9.79 22.88
CA MET A 1 6.83 9.50 22.97
C MET A 1 6.29 9.32 21.57
N THR A 2 5.74 8.14 21.23
CA THR A 2 5.04 7.91 19.97
C THR A 2 3.55 8.17 20.18
N THR A 3 2.99 9.17 19.49
CA THR A 3 1.57 9.50 19.60
C THR A 3 0.75 8.49 18.80
N HIS A 4 0.01 7.61 19.48
CA HIS A 4 -0.90 6.66 18.82
C HIS A 4 -2.24 7.34 18.52
N LYS A 5 -2.51 7.61 17.24
CA LYS A 5 -3.81 8.11 16.76
C LYS A 5 -4.65 6.95 16.24
N LYS A 6 -5.95 6.94 16.57
CA LYS A 6 -6.91 5.98 16.04
C LYS A 6 -7.54 6.56 14.77
N ILE A 7 -7.66 5.75 13.72
CA ILE A 7 -8.30 6.13 12.46
C ILE A 7 -9.52 5.23 12.26
N ARG A 8 -10.65 5.82 11.86
CA ARG A 8 -11.86 5.08 11.51
C ARG A 8 -11.83 4.79 10.02
N VAL A 9 -12.07 3.54 9.65
CA VAL A 9 -12.15 3.09 8.26
C VAL A 9 -13.43 2.31 8.02
N SER A 10 -13.85 2.18 6.76
CA SER A 10 -14.97 1.32 6.40
C SER A 10 -14.67 -0.16 6.67
N ILE A 11 -15.72 -0.97 6.80
CA ILE A 11 -15.58 -2.42 6.96
C ILE A 11 -14.87 -3.04 5.75
N GLU A 12 -15.17 -2.55 4.55
CA GLU A 12 -14.55 -3.01 3.30
C GLU A 12 -13.05 -2.71 3.28
N MET A 13 -12.64 -1.49 3.64
CA MET A 13 -11.24 -1.14 3.74
C MET A 13 -10.50 -2.03 4.76
N ARG A 14 -11.15 -2.36 5.89
CA ARG A 14 -10.58 -3.30 6.86
C ARG A 14 -10.34 -4.69 6.26
N LYS A 15 -11.25 -5.19 5.40
CA LYS A 15 -11.07 -6.48 4.70
C LYS A 15 -9.88 -6.39 3.74
N VAL A 16 -9.80 -5.33 2.95
CA VAL A 16 -8.69 -5.09 2.02
C VAL A 16 -7.34 -5.06 2.75
N LEU A 17 -7.24 -4.30 3.84
CA LEU A 17 -6.01 -4.24 4.65
C LEU A 17 -5.60 -5.59 5.23
N LYS A 18 -6.56 -6.48 5.52
CA LYS A 18 -6.29 -7.84 6.01
C LYS A 18 -5.73 -8.75 4.92
N VAL A 19 -6.16 -8.57 3.67
CA VAL A 19 -5.69 -9.33 2.50
C VAL A 19 -4.29 -8.89 2.08
N ILE A 20 -4.03 -7.58 2.10
CA ILE A 20 -2.73 -6.99 1.71
C ILE A 20 -1.66 -7.20 2.80
N GLY A 21 -2.07 -7.32 4.06
CA GLY A 21 -1.16 -7.53 5.19
C GLY A 21 -0.51 -8.90 5.19
N ARG A 22 0.75 -8.97 5.61
CA ARG A 22 1.47 -10.23 5.81
C ARG A 22 1.07 -10.89 7.13
N LYS A 23 1.31 -12.20 7.28
CA LYS A 23 1.02 -12.94 8.51
C LYS A 23 1.77 -12.30 9.69
N GLY A 24 1.04 -11.85 10.70
CA GLY A 24 1.59 -11.20 11.91
C GLY A 24 1.85 -9.70 11.76
N GLU A 25 1.58 -9.11 10.60
CA GLU A 25 1.76 -7.67 10.36
C GLU A 25 0.62 -6.86 10.99
N SER A 26 0.94 -5.75 11.64
CA SER A 26 -0.05 -4.84 12.20
C SER A 26 -0.68 -3.95 11.13
N TYR A 27 -1.92 -3.51 11.34
CA TYR A 27 -2.56 -2.56 10.40
C TYR A 27 -1.77 -1.26 10.22
N ASP A 28 -1.10 -0.77 11.27
CA ASP A 28 -0.25 0.42 11.19
C ASP A 28 0.94 0.19 10.25
N ALA A 29 1.58 -0.98 10.32
CA ALA A 29 2.68 -1.34 9.42
C ALA A 29 2.22 -1.43 7.95
N VAL A 30 1.06 -2.06 7.71
CA VAL A 30 0.47 -2.12 6.35
C VAL A 30 0.19 -0.71 5.81
N ILE A 31 -0.45 0.14 6.60
CA ILE A 31 -0.78 1.52 6.19
C ILE A 31 0.49 2.32 5.92
N ARG A 32 1.51 2.25 6.80
CA ARG A 32 2.79 2.93 6.58
C ARG A 32 3.45 2.49 5.28
N ARG A 33 3.46 1.18 4.99
CA ARG A 33 4.00 0.65 3.74
C ARG A 33 3.26 1.20 2.52
N LEU A 34 1.93 1.24 2.57
CA LEU A 34 1.11 1.78 1.48
C LEU A 34 1.35 3.28 1.29
N VAL A 35 1.45 4.06 2.36
CA VAL A 35 1.73 5.50 2.29
C VAL A 35 3.11 5.76 1.70
N VAL A 36 4.14 5.02 2.15
CA VAL A 36 5.50 5.15 1.59
C VAL A 36 5.48 4.80 0.10
N SER A 37 4.85 3.69 -0.29
CA SER A 37 4.73 3.30 -1.70
C SER A 37 4.07 4.40 -2.53
N TRP A 38 2.98 4.97 -2.05
CA TRP A 38 2.27 6.05 -2.74
C TRP A 38 3.11 7.34 -2.84
N MET A 39 3.85 7.70 -1.78
CA MET A 39 4.76 8.84 -1.81
C MET A 39 5.91 8.63 -2.82
N THR A 40 6.48 7.43 -2.85
CA THR A 40 7.52 7.06 -3.82
C THR A 40 6.98 7.13 -5.26
N TRP A 41 5.76 6.65 -5.49
CA TRP A 41 5.11 6.71 -6.80
C TRP A 41 4.89 8.14 -7.28
N ASN A 42 4.44 9.05 -6.40
CA ASN A 42 4.25 10.46 -6.76
C ASN A 42 5.56 11.25 -6.91
N ALA A 43 6.62 10.86 -6.20
CA ALA A 43 7.91 11.54 -6.29
C ALA A 43 8.66 11.23 -7.60
N HIS A 44 8.40 10.05 -8.19
CA HIS A 44 9.10 9.58 -9.38
C HIS A 44 8.14 8.95 -10.42
N PRO A 45 7.20 9.73 -10.99
CA PRO A 45 6.23 9.20 -11.95
C PRO A 45 6.88 8.69 -13.25
N ASP A 46 8.06 9.21 -13.63
CA ASP A 46 8.76 8.86 -14.87
C ASP A 46 9.89 7.82 -14.69
N SER A 47 10.04 7.26 -13.49
CA SER A 47 11.05 6.24 -13.19
C SER A 47 10.90 5.03 -14.12
N GLU A 48 12.01 4.51 -14.68
CA GLU A 48 12.00 3.27 -15.47
C GLU A 48 11.41 2.09 -14.68
N VAL A 49 11.67 2.03 -13.37
CA VAL A 49 11.08 1.03 -12.46
C VAL A 49 9.55 1.15 -12.41
N MET A 50 9.01 2.37 -12.49
CA MET A 50 7.56 2.59 -12.52
C MET A 50 6.94 2.22 -13.86
N LYS A 51 7.64 2.49 -14.98
CA LYS A 51 7.21 2.06 -16.31
C LYS A 51 7.22 0.54 -16.45
N GLU A 52 8.19 -0.14 -15.84
CA GLU A 52 8.27 -1.60 -15.83
C GLU A 52 7.14 -2.22 -14.99
N LEU A 53 6.83 -1.67 -13.81
CA LEU A 53 5.72 -2.12 -12.96
C LEU A 53 4.34 -1.86 -13.58
N LEU A 54 4.16 -0.77 -14.32
CA LEU A 54 2.91 -0.43 -15.00
C LEU A 54 2.76 -1.12 -16.37
N GLY A 55 3.87 -1.53 -16.99
CA GLY A 55 3.91 -2.29 -18.24
C GLY A 55 3.61 -3.78 -18.08
N MET A 56 3.45 -4.26 -16.84
CA MET A 56 2.93 -5.60 -16.54
C MET A 56 1.40 -5.61 -16.59
N GLU A 57 0.82 -5.27 -17.74
CA GLU A 57 -0.54 -5.73 -18.06
C GLU A 57 -0.44 -7.25 -18.25
N GLU A 58 -0.72 -8.00 -17.19
CA GLU A 58 -0.79 -9.45 -17.21
C GLU A 58 -2.01 -9.83 -18.07
N GLU A 59 -1.78 -10.31 -19.31
CA GLU A 59 -2.80 -11.02 -20.09
C GLU A 59 -3.18 -12.28 -19.31
N VAL A 60 -4.26 -12.20 -18.52
CA VAL A 60 -4.90 -13.36 -17.93
C VAL A 60 -5.64 -14.10 -19.05
N THR A 61 -5.04 -15.20 -19.53
CA THR A 61 -5.67 -16.13 -20.49
C THR A 61 -6.61 -17.11 -19.80
#